data_AF-A0A920AC37-F1
#
_entry.id   AF-A0A920AC37-F1
#
_cell.length_a   1.000
_cell.length_b   1.000
_cell.length_c   1.000
_cell.angle_alpha   90.00
_cell.angle_beta   90.00
_cell.angle_gamma   90.00
#
_symmetry.space_group_name_H-M   'P 1'
#
loop_
_entity.id
_entity.type
_entity.pdbx_description
1 polymer ?
#
loop_
_entity_poly.entity_id
_entity_poly.type
_entity_poly.pdbx_seq_one_letter_code
_entity_poly.pdbx_strand_id
1 'polypeptide(L)'
;MGHLTGGYMFNANGFEPVQLIVKGIMGSCFYYQGTSVYLSEAKMNVDNDVASLTSDIEYTDMQHHFDESFGYLGAPIDMSVANPDGGSYWGKYAKKTLVGSLTTIDNIMQDGFIAGRHAINNMDYDTRDQAIAVIQSEWEMIPVASALYYLNSAEAAIADDAVRNHALSEAIAFMSALKWNSNALVTPSQVDDMIAMLGDNLFNITAVMISDTRNALASAYGISNPSEF
;
A
#
# COMPACT_ATOMS: atom_id res chain seq x y z
N MET A 1 26.15 24.07 9.25
CA MET A 1 26.71 22.87 8.60
C MET A 1 26.26 21.67 9.41
N GLY A 2 25.38 20.83 8.85
CA GLY A 2 24.95 19.60 9.51
C GLY A 2 26.00 18.51 9.33
N HIS A 3 26.37 17.85 10.43
CA HIS A 3 27.19 16.65 10.40
C HIS A 3 26.27 15.45 10.13
N LEU A 4 26.63 14.60 9.17
CA LEU A 4 25.91 13.36 8.86
C LEU A 4 26.72 12.16 9.35
N THR A 5 26.15 11.44 10.31
CA THR A 5 26.45 10.03 10.58
C THR A 5 25.13 9.38 11.02
N GLY A 6 24.46 8.67 10.10
CA GLY A 6 23.30 7.82 10.38
C GLY A 6 22.06 8.48 11.01
N GLY A 7 21.92 9.81 10.97
CA GLY A 7 20.83 10.55 11.61
C GLY A 7 19.74 10.99 10.64
N TYR A 8 18.48 10.96 11.10
CA TYR A 8 17.33 11.49 10.38
C TYR A 8 17.47 13.01 10.14
N MET A 9 16.95 13.51 9.02
CA MET A 9 16.95 14.94 8.68
C MET A 9 15.52 15.45 8.55
N PHE A 10 15.17 16.42 9.40
CA PHE A 10 13.84 17.00 9.44
C PHE A 10 13.81 18.45 8.93
N ASN A 11 12.66 18.88 8.40
CA ASN A 11 12.39 20.29 8.16
C ASN A 11 12.08 21.04 9.48
N ALA A 12 11.78 22.34 9.40
CA ALA A 12 11.50 23.18 10.58
C ALA A 12 10.30 22.71 11.43
N ASN A 13 9.43 21.88 10.86
CA ASN A 13 8.22 21.35 11.51
C ASN A 13 8.34 19.85 11.84
N GLY A 14 9.54 19.28 11.76
CA GLY A 14 9.79 17.90 12.16
C GLY A 14 9.49 16.85 11.09
N PHE A 15 9.02 17.21 9.89
CA PHE A 15 8.81 16.22 8.83
C PHE A 15 10.12 15.81 8.17
N GLU A 16 10.29 14.51 7.91
CA GLU A 16 11.44 13.96 7.19
C GLU A 16 11.17 13.94 5.68
N PRO A 17 11.74 14.86 4.88
CA PRO A 17 11.40 14.98 3.46
C PRO A 17 11.75 13.72 2.66
N VAL A 18 12.79 12.98 3.07
CA VAL A 18 13.19 11.72 2.42
C VAL A 18 12.07 10.68 2.51
N GLN A 19 11.42 10.51 3.66
CA GLN A 19 10.30 9.56 3.78
C GLN A 19 9.11 10.03 2.97
N LEU A 20 8.74 11.31 3.09
CA LEU A 20 7.59 11.86 2.36
C LEU A 20 7.77 11.74 0.83
N ILE A 21 8.96 11.98 0.30
CA ILE A 21 9.24 11.87 -1.14
C ILE A 21 9.26 10.40 -1.57
N VAL A 22 10.04 9.54 -0.91
CA VAL A 22 10.21 8.15 -1.34
C VAL A 22 8.91 7.36 -1.21
N LYS A 23 8.23 7.46 -0.07
CA LYS A 23 6.93 6.79 0.14
C LYS A 23 5.81 7.48 -0.64
N GLY A 24 5.89 8.80 -0.80
CA GLY A 24 4.96 9.55 -1.65
C GLY A 24 4.98 9.05 -3.09
N ILE A 25 6.16 8.82 -3.68
CA ILE A 25 6.30 8.24 -5.03
C ILE A 25 5.79 6.79 -5.06
N MET A 26 6.04 6.00 -4.01
CA MET A 26 5.45 4.65 -3.93
C MET A 26 3.92 4.70 -4.00
N GLY A 27 3.27 5.68 -3.37
CA GLY A 27 1.82 5.91 -3.45
C GLY A 27 1.37 6.46 -4.80
N SER A 28 1.82 7.66 -5.15
CA SER A 28 1.33 8.39 -6.32
C SER A 28 1.74 7.79 -7.66
N CYS A 29 2.80 6.99 -7.69
CA CYS A 29 3.23 6.29 -8.89
C CYS A 29 2.96 4.79 -8.78
N PHE A 30 3.61 4.06 -7.87
CA PHE A 30 3.59 2.59 -7.98
C PHE A 30 2.23 2.00 -7.61
N TYR A 31 1.65 2.46 -6.51
CA TYR A 31 0.32 2.04 -6.09
C TYR A 31 -0.75 2.50 -7.06
N TYR A 32 -0.70 3.77 -7.53
CA TYR A 32 -1.61 4.27 -8.56
C TYR A 32 -1.56 3.46 -9.86
N GLN A 33 -0.35 3.21 -10.37
CA GLN A 33 -0.15 2.45 -11.60
C GLN A 33 -0.67 1.02 -11.44
N GLY A 34 -0.29 0.35 -10.34
CA GLY A 34 -0.66 -1.03 -10.06
C GLY A 34 -2.14 -1.24 -9.82
N THR A 35 -2.78 -0.41 -9.01
CA THR A 35 -4.19 -0.59 -8.61
C THR A 35 -5.19 0.07 -9.56
N SER A 36 -4.81 1.18 -10.20
CA SER A 36 -5.79 2.04 -10.88
C SER A 36 -5.56 2.16 -12.38
N VAL A 37 -4.30 2.23 -12.85
CA VAL A 37 -4.03 2.39 -14.28
C VAL A 37 -4.05 1.06 -15.01
N TYR A 38 -3.21 0.12 -14.59
CA TYR A 38 -3.07 -1.18 -15.28
C TYR A 38 -4.27 -2.10 -15.12
N LEU A 39 -5.10 -1.88 -14.09
CA LEU A 39 -6.35 -2.61 -13.88
C LEU A 39 -7.59 -1.82 -14.32
N SER A 40 -7.43 -0.67 -14.98
CA SER A 40 -8.56 0.10 -15.53
C SER A 40 -9.23 -0.59 -16.70
N GLU A 41 -10.47 -0.19 -17.01
CA GLU A 41 -11.16 -0.59 -18.24
C GLU A 41 -10.32 -0.34 -19.50
N ALA A 42 -9.57 0.77 -19.56
CA ALA A 42 -8.73 1.10 -20.71
C ALA A 42 -7.60 0.08 -20.95
N LYS A 43 -7.20 -0.67 -19.91
CA LYS A 43 -6.15 -1.69 -19.97
C LYS A 43 -6.70 -3.12 -19.98
N MET A 44 -7.88 -3.32 -19.41
CA MET A 44 -8.54 -4.64 -19.29
C MET A 44 -9.63 -4.89 -20.35
N ASN A 45 -9.96 -3.91 -21.20
CA ASN A 45 -10.84 -4.06 -22.37
C ASN A 45 -10.05 -3.95 -23.69
N VAL A 46 -8.90 -4.63 -23.74
CA VAL A 46 -8.03 -4.74 -24.92
C VAL A 46 -8.04 -6.17 -25.47
N ASP A 47 -7.32 -6.41 -26.55
CA ASP A 47 -7.26 -7.74 -27.17
C ASP A 47 -6.70 -8.81 -26.22
N ASN A 48 -7.30 -10.00 -26.29
CA ASN A 48 -6.94 -11.17 -25.51
C ASN A 48 -7.13 -12.46 -26.31
N ASP A 49 -6.67 -12.48 -27.57
CA ASP A 49 -6.67 -13.67 -28.41
C ASP A 49 -5.61 -14.69 -27.96
N VAL A 50 -5.90 -15.39 -26.87
CA VAL A 50 -5.02 -16.42 -26.29
C VAL A 50 -4.77 -17.57 -27.28
N ALA A 51 -5.72 -17.84 -28.20
CA ALA A 51 -5.59 -18.91 -29.20
C ALA A 51 -4.56 -18.58 -30.31
N SER A 52 -4.21 -17.30 -30.46
CA SER A 52 -3.20 -16.85 -31.42
C SER A 52 -1.76 -17.02 -30.94
N LEU A 53 -1.55 -17.27 -29.64
CA LEU A 53 -0.21 -17.43 -29.06
C LEU A 53 0.43 -18.73 -29.55
N THR A 54 1.68 -18.65 -29.99
CA THR A 54 2.42 -19.76 -30.60
C THR A 54 3.62 -20.22 -29.77
N SER A 55 3.96 -19.50 -28.70
CA SER A 55 5.02 -19.87 -27.77
C SER A 55 4.74 -19.42 -26.33
N ASP A 56 5.41 -20.06 -25.37
CA ASP A 56 5.23 -19.81 -23.93
C ASP A 56 5.78 -18.45 -23.45
N ILE A 57 6.49 -17.71 -24.30
CA ILE A 57 6.97 -16.34 -23.99
C ILE A 57 6.08 -15.24 -24.58
N GLU A 58 5.15 -15.62 -25.47
CA GLU A 58 4.18 -14.68 -26.02
C GLU A 58 3.05 -14.46 -25.01
N TYR A 59 2.50 -13.25 -25.03
CA TYR A 59 1.40 -12.84 -24.20
C TYR A 59 0.50 -11.91 -24.99
N THR A 60 -0.79 -11.88 -24.65
CA THR A 60 -1.73 -10.89 -25.18
C THR A 60 -1.51 -9.53 -24.51
N ASP A 61 -2.07 -8.46 -25.09
CA ASP A 61 -2.01 -7.14 -24.49
C ASP A 61 -2.65 -7.11 -23.10
N MET A 62 -3.79 -7.80 -22.91
CA MET A 62 -4.47 -7.87 -21.62
C MET A 62 -3.61 -8.60 -20.57
N GLN A 63 -2.99 -9.72 -20.96
CA GLN A 63 -2.09 -10.48 -20.11
C GLN A 63 -0.89 -9.62 -19.68
N HIS A 64 -0.28 -8.89 -20.62
CA HIS A 64 0.85 -8.01 -20.33
C HIS A 64 0.48 -6.92 -19.33
N HIS A 65 -0.62 -6.21 -19.57
CA HIS A 65 -1.06 -5.14 -18.67
C HIS A 65 -1.35 -5.66 -17.26
N PHE A 66 -1.95 -6.85 -17.14
CA PHE A 66 -2.22 -7.46 -15.85
C PHE A 66 -0.91 -7.84 -15.12
N ASP A 67 0.06 -8.41 -15.85
CA ASP A 67 1.38 -8.75 -15.32
C ASP A 67 2.19 -7.49 -14.96
N GLU A 68 2.01 -6.37 -15.66
CA GLU A 68 2.58 -5.06 -15.30
C GLU A 68 2.02 -4.54 -13.97
N SER A 69 0.71 -4.71 -13.70
CA SER A 69 0.13 -4.40 -12.37
C SER A 69 0.83 -5.16 -11.26
N PHE A 70 1.05 -6.47 -11.44
CA PHE A 70 1.81 -7.29 -10.50
C PHE A 70 3.26 -6.79 -10.33
N GLY A 71 3.90 -6.37 -11.42
CA GLY A 71 5.23 -5.75 -11.38
C GLY A 71 5.32 -4.54 -10.45
N TYR A 72 4.29 -3.68 -10.41
CA TYR A 72 4.23 -2.53 -9.50
C TYR A 72 4.04 -2.91 -8.02
N LEU A 73 3.51 -4.11 -7.73
CA LEU A 73 3.49 -4.63 -6.36
C LEU A 73 4.93 -4.88 -5.89
N GLY A 74 5.81 -5.34 -6.79
CA GLY A 74 7.19 -5.66 -6.46
C GLY A 74 7.30 -6.88 -5.54
N ALA A 75 6.32 -7.79 -5.59
CA ALA A 75 6.34 -9.05 -4.86
C ALA A 75 7.03 -10.16 -5.69
N PRO A 76 7.68 -11.14 -5.04
CA PRO A 76 8.04 -12.38 -5.70
C PRO A 76 6.78 -13.18 -6.07
N ILE A 77 6.86 -13.98 -7.12
CA ILE A 77 5.73 -14.76 -7.66
C ILE A 77 5.18 -15.79 -6.67
N ASP A 78 5.99 -16.23 -5.70
CA ASP A 78 5.67 -17.21 -4.67
C ASP A 78 5.48 -16.57 -3.28
N MET A 79 5.23 -15.25 -3.23
CA MET A 79 4.88 -14.56 -2.00
C MET A 79 3.63 -15.19 -1.38
N SER A 80 3.69 -15.45 -0.09
CA SER A 80 2.57 -15.96 0.72
C SER A 80 2.79 -15.57 2.18
N VAL A 81 1.81 -15.81 3.05
CA VAL A 81 2.03 -15.67 4.50
C VAL A 81 3.19 -16.55 4.99
N ALA A 82 3.38 -17.73 4.39
CA ALA A 82 4.49 -18.63 4.71
C ALA A 82 5.84 -18.19 4.11
N ASN A 83 5.82 -17.42 3.03
CA ASN A 83 7.00 -16.86 2.36
C ASN A 83 6.83 -15.35 2.10
N PRO A 84 6.83 -14.50 3.14
CA PRO A 84 6.48 -13.09 3.01
C PRO A 84 7.69 -12.19 2.63
N ASP A 85 8.87 -12.78 2.41
CA ASP A 85 10.13 -12.08 2.17
C ASP A 85 10.45 -11.86 0.69
N GLY A 86 11.53 -11.13 0.39
CA GLY A 86 12.04 -10.93 -0.97
C GLY A 86 11.34 -9.84 -1.78
N GLY A 87 10.22 -9.30 -1.28
CA GLY A 87 9.53 -8.17 -1.91
C GLY A 87 10.32 -6.86 -1.88
N SER A 88 10.08 -6.03 -2.89
CA SER A 88 10.49 -4.63 -2.99
C SER A 88 9.27 -3.72 -2.88
N TYR A 89 9.46 -2.47 -2.46
CA TYR A 89 8.37 -1.47 -2.36
C TYR A 89 7.13 -2.02 -1.64
N TRP A 90 5.99 -2.16 -2.31
CA TRP A 90 4.74 -2.65 -1.70
C TRP A 90 4.82 -4.09 -1.25
N GLY A 91 5.48 -4.98 -2.01
CA GLY A 91 5.75 -6.36 -1.60
C GLY A 91 6.58 -6.42 -0.31
N LYS A 92 7.52 -5.48 -0.10
CA LYS A 92 8.25 -5.37 1.18
C LYS A 92 7.31 -4.99 2.33
N TYR A 93 6.39 -4.05 2.10
CA TYR A 93 5.46 -3.58 3.13
C TYR A 93 4.27 -4.50 3.33
N ALA A 94 4.01 -5.45 2.42
CA ALA A 94 2.96 -6.46 2.59
C ALA A 94 3.11 -7.23 3.90
N LYS A 95 4.34 -7.41 4.41
CA LYS A 95 4.59 -8.04 5.73
C LYS A 95 3.93 -7.30 6.90
N LYS A 96 3.60 -6.03 6.76
CA LYS A 96 2.87 -5.26 7.78
C LYS A 96 1.44 -5.75 7.98
N THR A 97 0.91 -6.54 7.04
CA THR A 97 -0.41 -7.15 7.15
C THR A 97 -0.39 -8.52 7.84
N LEU A 98 0.77 -9.01 8.31
CA LEU A 98 0.86 -10.30 9.04
C LEU A 98 0.30 -10.23 10.48
N VAL A 99 -0.17 -9.07 10.90
CA VAL A 99 -0.75 -8.79 12.22
C VAL A 99 -2.19 -8.32 12.06
N GLY A 100 -2.95 -8.25 13.17
CA GLY A 100 -4.35 -7.84 13.12
C GLY A 100 -5.29 -8.83 12.42
N SER A 101 -4.89 -10.10 12.31
CA SER A 101 -5.65 -11.19 11.67
C SER A 101 -6.02 -10.94 10.20
N LEU A 102 -5.23 -10.12 9.48
CA LEU A 102 -5.43 -9.90 8.05
C LEU A 102 -4.92 -11.09 7.23
N THR A 103 -5.61 -11.39 6.14
CA THR A 103 -5.25 -12.45 5.16
C THR A 103 -4.69 -11.87 3.87
N THR A 104 -4.27 -10.60 3.90
CA THR A 104 -4.00 -9.79 2.72
C THR A 104 -2.97 -10.39 1.76
N ILE A 105 -1.87 -10.96 2.24
CA ILE A 105 -0.84 -11.53 1.35
C ILE A 105 -1.40 -12.72 0.56
N ASP A 106 -2.12 -13.63 1.22
CA ASP A 106 -2.65 -14.80 0.52
C ASP A 106 -3.82 -14.40 -0.39
N ASN A 107 -4.70 -13.49 0.04
CA ASN A 107 -5.83 -13.02 -0.77
C ASN A 107 -5.35 -12.26 -2.03
N ILE A 108 -4.43 -11.31 -1.91
CA ILE A 108 -3.94 -10.54 -3.07
C ILE A 108 -3.21 -11.45 -4.08
N MET A 109 -2.51 -12.47 -3.60
CA MET A 109 -1.76 -13.39 -4.46
C MET A 109 -2.66 -14.45 -5.08
N GLN A 110 -3.44 -15.19 -4.29
CA GLN A 110 -4.24 -16.33 -4.75
C GLN A 110 -5.54 -15.89 -5.41
N ASP A 111 -6.36 -15.11 -4.69
CA ASP A 111 -7.70 -14.70 -5.14
C ASP A 111 -7.63 -13.44 -6.04
N GLY A 112 -6.51 -12.71 -5.98
CA GLY A 112 -6.19 -11.61 -6.86
C GLY A 112 -5.38 -12.03 -8.08
N PHE A 113 -4.06 -11.91 -8.01
CA PHE A 113 -3.18 -12.03 -9.19
C PHE A 113 -3.23 -13.42 -9.86
N ILE A 114 -3.19 -14.52 -9.10
CA ILE A 114 -3.19 -15.87 -9.67
C ILE A 114 -4.56 -16.19 -10.30
N ALA A 115 -5.66 -15.98 -9.56
CA ALA A 115 -7.00 -16.19 -10.08
C ALA A 115 -7.31 -15.30 -11.29
N GLY A 116 -6.95 -14.01 -11.23
CA GLY A 116 -7.15 -13.07 -12.34
C GLY A 116 -6.37 -13.46 -13.59
N ARG A 117 -5.09 -13.85 -13.45
CA ARG A 117 -4.28 -14.31 -14.58
C ARG A 117 -4.83 -15.60 -15.20
N HIS A 118 -5.33 -16.52 -14.37
CA HIS A 118 -6.00 -17.74 -14.82
C HIS A 118 -7.31 -17.44 -15.57
N ALA A 119 -8.11 -16.51 -15.06
CA ALA A 119 -9.37 -16.08 -15.68
C ALA A 119 -9.12 -15.44 -17.06
N ILE A 120 -8.12 -14.58 -17.18
CA ILE A 120 -7.69 -13.97 -18.46
C ILE A 120 -7.30 -15.07 -19.47
N ASN A 121 -6.58 -16.12 -19.04
CA ASN A 121 -6.23 -17.24 -19.93
C ASN A 121 -7.45 -18.00 -20.48
N ASN A 122 -8.52 -18.04 -19.70
CA ASN A 122 -9.76 -18.74 -20.05
C ASN A 122 -10.83 -17.81 -20.67
N MET A 123 -10.50 -16.54 -20.89
CA MET A 123 -11.45 -15.50 -21.33
C MET A 123 -12.67 -15.36 -20.38
N ASP A 124 -12.49 -15.67 -19.09
CA ASP A 124 -13.49 -15.53 -18.05
C ASP A 124 -13.40 -14.14 -17.42
N TYR A 125 -14.10 -13.18 -18.04
CA TYR A 125 -13.99 -11.77 -17.66
C TYR A 125 -14.75 -11.43 -16.37
N ASP A 126 -15.76 -12.22 -15.99
CA ASP A 126 -16.47 -12.05 -14.72
C ASP A 126 -15.55 -12.39 -13.54
N THR A 127 -14.83 -13.52 -13.62
CA THR A 127 -13.85 -13.91 -12.58
C THR A 127 -12.65 -12.97 -12.57
N ARG A 128 -12.19 -12.49 -13.74
CA ARG A 128 -11.14 -11.47 -13.83
C ARG A 128 -11.54 -10.20 -13.07
N ASP A 129 -12.75 -9.69 -13.28
CA ASP A 129 -13.20 -8.45 -12.67
C ASP A 129 -13.37 -8.58 -11.15
N GLN A 130 -13.79 -9.75 -10.67
CA GLN A 130 -13.78 -10.10 -9.25
C GLN A 130 -12.36 -10.09 -8.67
N ALA A 131 -11.41 -10.72 -9.36
CA ALA A 131 -10.02 -10.75 -8.93
C ALA A 131 -9.37 -9.35 -8.90
N ILE A 132 -9.70 -8.48 -9.86
CA ILE A 132 -9.27 -7.06 -9.87
C ILE A 132 -9.78 -6.33 -8.63
N ALA A 133 -11.05 -6.50 -8.28
CA ALA A 133 -11.62 -5.90 -7.08
C ALA A 133 -10.89 -6.37 -5.81
N VAL A 134 -10.57 -7.68 -5.72
CA VAL A 134 -9.77 -8.25 -4.63
C VAL A 134 -8.37 -7.63 -4.58
N ILE A 135 -7.68 -7.51 -5.72
CA ILE A 135 -6.35 -6.88 -5.77
C ILE A 135 -6.41 -5.46 -5.22
N GLN A 136 -7.39 -4.66 -5.67
CA GLN A 136 -7.52 -3.28 -5.23
C GLN A 136 -7.82 -3.17 -3.73
N SER A 137 -8.72 -3.99 -3.19
CA SER A 137 -9.05 -3.94 -1.76
C SER A 137 -7.93 -4.45 -0.86
N GLU A 138 -7.28 -5.55 -1.25
CA GLU A 138 -6.22 -6.15 -0.44
C GLU A 138 -4.92 -5.35 -0.51
N TRP A 139 -4.58 -4.80 -1.68
CA TRP A 139 -3.43 -3.91 -1.78
C TRP A 139 -3.65 -2.65 -0.93
N GLU A 140 -4.87 -2.13 -0.81
CA GLU A 140 -5.18 -0.99 0.07
C GLU A 140 -4.86 -1.28 1.55
N MET A 141 -4.98 -2.53 2.00
CA MET A 141 -4.63 -2.90 3.38
C MET A 141 -3.13 -2.81 3.68
N ILE A 142 -2.26 -2.84 2.66
CA ILE A 142 -0.79 -2.70 2.84
C ILE A 142 -0.39 -1.31 3.37
N PRO A 143 -0.76 -0.17 2.74
CA PRO A 143 -0.54 1.15 3.30
C PRO A 143 -1.30 1.37 4.61
N VAL A 144 -2.51 0.83 4.80
CA VAL A 144 -3.24 0.93 6.07
C VAL A 144 -2.44 0.30 7.21
N ALA A 145 -2.05 -0.96 7.07
CA ALA A 145 -1.30 -1.68 8.08
C ALA A 145 0.08 -1.05 8.34
N SER A 146 0.72 -0.54 7.28
CA SER A 146 1.99 0.19 7.41
C SER A 146 1.82 1.49 8.20
N ALA A 147 0.79 2.28 7.92
CA ALA A 147 0.49 3.50 8.66
C ALA A 147 0.20 3.22 10.14
N LEU A 148 -0.60 2.18 10.45
CA LEU A 148 -0.88 1.78 11.83
C LEU A 148 0.40 1.38 12.57
N TYR A 149 1.25 0.55 11.96
CA TYR A 149 2.56 0.18 12.52
C TYR A 149 3.39 1.41 12.88
N TYR A 150 3.47 2.39 11.98
CA TYR A 150 4.31 3.57 12.21
C TYR A 150 3.68 4.57 13.19
N LEU A 151 2.34 4.65 13.28
CA LEU A 151 1.66 5.40 14.34
C LEU A 151 1.97 4.77 15.71
N ASN A 152 1.87 3.45 15.85
CA ASN A 152 2.23 2.75 17.09
C ASN A 152 3.71 2.92 17.44
N SER A 153 4.60 2.81 16.44
CA SER A 153 6.03 3.07 16.64
C SER A 153 6.32 4.50 17.10
N ALA A 154 5.60 5.49 16.56
CA ALA A 154 5.74 6.88 16.97
C ALA A 154 5.21 7.13 18.38
N GLU A 155 4.07 6.54 18.74
CA GLU A 155 3.50 6.62 20.09
C GLU A 155 4.44 6.00 21.13
N ALA A 156 5.02 4.83 20.83
CA ALA A 156 5.99 4.17 21.70
C ALA A 156 7.28 5.00 21.89
N ALA A 157 7.65 5.80 20.89
CA ALA A 157 8.82 6.66 20.90
C ALA A 157 8.51 8.12 21.24
N ILE A 158 7.39 8.42 21.92
CA ILE A 158 6.90 9.80 22.10
C ILE A 158 7.93 10.78 22.66
N ALA A 159 8.86 10.30 23.50
CA ALA A 159 9.92 11.11 24.13
C ALA A 159 11.20 11.28 23.28
N ASP A 160 11.32 10.57 22.16
CA ASP A 160 12.43 10.65 21.22
C ASP A 160 11.95 11.29 19.92
N ASP A 161 12.19 12.60 19.79
CA ASP A 161 11.79 13.38 18.61
C ASP A 161 12.30 12.76 17.30
N ALA A 162 13.51 12.18 17.30
CA ALA A 162 14.12 11.67 16.09
C ALA A 162 13.40 10.39 15.61
N VAL A 163 13.21 9.43 16.51
CA VAL A 163 12.51 8.18 16.19
C VAL A 163 11.03 8.43 15.91
N ARG A 164 10.38 9.26 16.73
CA ARG A 164 8.96 9.63 16.56
C ARG A 164 8.69 10.31 15.23
N ASN A 165 9.46 11.36 14.90
CA ASN A 165 9.21 12.14 13.69
C ASN A 165 9.53 11.35 12.42
N HIS A 166 10.52 10.46 12.47
CA HIS A 166 10.79 9.51 11.39
C HIS A 166 9.56 8.63 11.13
N ALA A 167 9.06 7.96 12.18
CA ALA A 167 7.90 7.09 12.09
C ALA A 167 6.64 7.85 11.63
N LEU A 168 6.36 9.04 12.18
CA LEU A 168 5.22 9.86 11.75
C LEU A 168 5.33 10.28 10.27
N SER A 169 6.53 10.57 9.78
CA SER A 169 6.73 10.92 8.37
C SER A 169 6.45 9.71 7.45
N GLU A 170 6.83 8.50 7.86
CA GLU A 170 6.42 7.28 7.14
C GLU A 170 4.91 7.05 7.22
N ALA A 171 4.30 7.15 8.40
CA ALA A 171 2.86 6.99 8.59
C ALA A 171 2.03 7.92 7.69
N ILE A 172 2.37 9.21 7.68
CA ILE A 172 1.70 10.23 6.86
C ILE A 172 1.80 9.88 5.38
N ALA A 173 2.96 9.42 4.92
CA ALA A 173 3.14 9.07 3.51
C ALA A 173 2.37 7.80 3.12
N PHE A 174 2.29 6.80 4.01
CA PHE A 174 1.44 5.62 3.79
C PHE A 174 -0.06 5.97 3.78
N MET A 175 -0.52 6.80 4.72
CA MET A 175 -1.89 7.30 4.70
C MET A 175 -2.19 8.07 3.41
N SER A 176 -1.25 8.92 2.97
CA SER A 176 -1.39 9.68 1.72
C SER A 176 -1.48 8.79 0.48
N ALA A 177 -0.96 7.55 0.52
CA ALA A 177 -1.06 6.61 -0.59
C ALA A 177 -2.52 6.17 -0.87
N LEU A 178 -3.37 6.16 0.17
CA LEU A 178 -4.77 5.73 0.08
C LEU A 178 -5.60 6.55 -0.92
N LYS A 179 -5.15 7.77 -1.23
CA LYS A 179 -5.81 8.68 -2.19
C LYS A 179 -5.74 8.19 -3.65
N TRP A 180 -4.87 7.23 -3.94
CA TRP A 180 -4.50 6.87 -5.32
C TRP A 180 -5.05 5.51 -5.77
N ASN A 181 -6.00 4.92 -5.06
CA ASN A 181 -6.70 3.72 -5.51
C ASN A 181 -8.06 4.10 -6.10
N SER A 182 -8.35 3.65 -7.32
CA SER A 182 -9.64 3.89 -8.00
C SER A 182 -10.83 3.24 -7.28
N ASN A 183 -10.57 2.23 -6.44
CA ASN A 183 -11.55 1.55 -5.60
C ASN A 183 -11.26 1.78 -4.10
N ALA A 184 -10.68 2.93 -3.74
CA ALA A 184 -10.37 3.26 -2.36
C ALA A 184 -11.63 3.26 -1.47
N LEU A 185 -11.52 2.70 -0.27
CA LEU A 185 -12.61 2.71 0.71
C LEU A 185 -12.87 4.11 1.28
N VAL A 186 -11.81 4.91 1.43
CA VAL A 186 -11.86 6.28 1.94
C VAL A 186 -11.58 7.30 0.86
N THR A 187 -12.28 8.43 0.91
CA THR A 187 -12.05 9.55 -0.01
C THR A 187 -10.74 10.27 0.30
N PRO A 188 -10.14 10.97 -0.69
CA PRO A 188 -8.97 11.80 -0.44
C PRO A 188 -9.14 12.83 0.68
N SER A 189 -10.34 13.41 0.81
CA SER A 189 -10.66 14.35 1.90
C SER A 189 -10.64 13.67 3.27
N GLN A 190 -11.20 12.46 3.39
CA GLN A 190 -11.15 11.72 4.66
C GLN A 190 -9.72 11.36 5.05
N VAL A 191 -8.86 11.04 4.07
CA VAL A 191 -7.42 10.82 4.31
C VAL A 191 -6.78 12.11 4.84
N ASP A 192 -7.05 13.26 4.21
CA ASP A 192 -6.54 14.55 4.65
C ASP A 192 -7.02 14.92 6.06
N ASP A 193 -8.29 14.68 6.38
CA ASP A 193 -8.86 14.93 7.70
C ASP A 193 -8.15 14.07 8.77
N MET A 194 -7.89 12.79 8.49
CA MET A 194 -7.16 11.91 9.41
C MET A 194 -5.69 12.32 9.60
N ILE A 195 -5.01 12.75 8.54
CA ILE A 195 -3.62 13.24 8.62
C ILE A 195 -3.58 14.56 9.41
N ALA A 196 -4.55 15.45 9.21
CA ALA A 196 -4.61 16.75 9.87
C ALA A 196 -4.71 16.64 11.41
N MET A 197 -5.21 15.51 11.93
CA MET A 197 -5.22 15.21 13.38
C MET A 197 -3.81 15.16 14.00
N LEU A 198 -2.77 14.91 13.20
CA LEU A 198 -1.37 14.95 13.64
C LEU A 198 -0.78 16.37 13.72
N GLY A 199 -1.51 17.37 13.20
CA GLY A 199 -1.06 18.77 13.16
C GLY A 199 -0.01 19.05 12.07
N ASP A 200 0.39 20.32 11.98
CA ASP A 200 1.33 20.84 10.98
C ASP A 200 2.78 20.99 11.51
N ASN A 201 3.01 20.59 12.76
CA ASN A 201 4.31 20.60 13.41
C ASN A 201 4.46 19.38 14.34
N LEU A 202 5.28 18.42 13.91
CA LEU A 202 5.52 17.16 14.62
C LEU A 202 6.31 17.34 15.92
N PHE A 203 6.88 18.52 16.19
CA PHE A 203 7.45 18.83 17.51
C PHE A 203 6.37 19.14 18.56
N ASN A 204 5.15 19.45 18.13
CA ASN A 204 4.01 19.70 19.02
C ASN A 204 3.09 18.47 19.16
N ILE A 205 3.43 17.34 18.52
CA ILE A 205 2.62 16.13 18.54
C ILE A 205 2.49 15.58 19.97
N THR A 206 1.33 14.99 20.27
CA THR A 206 1.08 14.31 21.54
C THR A 206 0.69 12.85 21.30
N ALA A 207 0.86 11.99 22.30
CA ALA A 207 0.40 10.59 22.22
C ALA A 207 -1.11 10.51 21.90
N VAL A 208 -1.92 11.44 22.41
CA VAL A 208 -3.36 11.50 22.14
C VAL A 208 -3.63 11.73 20.66
N MET A 209 -2.96 12.69 20.03
CA MET A 209 -3.11 12.96 18.59
C MET A 209 -2.77 11.72 17.76
N ILE A 210 -1.68 11.02 18.10
CA ILE A 210 -1.27 9.80 17.41
C ILE A 210 -2.33 8.70 17.59
N SER A 211 -2.79 8.48 18.82
CA SER A 211 -3.78 7.45 19.13
C SER A 211 -5.14 7.74 18.48
N ASP A 212 -5.54 9.01 18.40
CA ASP A 212 -6.78 9.43 17.76
C ASP A 212 -6.69 9.22 16.23
N THR A 213 -5.58 9.61 15.60
CA THR A 213 -5.34 9.34 14.16
C THR A 213 -5.36 7.85 13.87
N ARG A 214 -4.67 7.04 14.70
CA ARG A 214 -4.66 5.58 14.59
C ARG A 214 -6.08 5.01 14.65
N ASN A 215 -6.86 5.43 15.65
CA ASN A 215 -8.21 4.90 15.87
C ASN A 215 -9.18 5.34 14.77
N ALA A 216 -9.00 6.54 14.20
CA ALA A 216 -9.76 7.01 13.05
C ALA A 216 -9.47 6.16 11.80
N LEU A 217 -8.19 5.93 11.50
CA LEU A 217 -7.77 5.06 10.39
C LEU A 217 -8.30 3.63 10.59
N ALA A 218 -8.13 3.08 11.78
CA ALA A 218 -8.60 1.73 12.10
C ALA A 218 -10.12 1.58 11.95
N SER A 219 -10.89 2.56 12.44
CA SER A 219 -12.36 2.55 12.31
C SER A 219 -12.80 2.62 10.85
N ALA A 220 -12.13 3.41 10.02
CA ALA A 220 -12.45 3.52 8.60
C ALA A 220 -12.29 2.18 7.86
N TYR A 221 -11.36 1.33 8.30
CA TYR A 221 -11.06 0.01 7.72
C TYR A 221 -11.57 -1.18 8.56
N GLY A 222 -12.40 -0.93 9.58
CA GLY A 222 -12.98 -2.00 10.40
C GLY A 222 -11.98 -2.80 11.24
N ILE A 223 -10.81 -2.22 11.56
CA ILE A 223 -9.78 -2.85 12.39
C ILE A 223 -10.09 -2.65 13.87
N SER A 224 -10.29 -3.74 14.61
CA SER A 224 -10.66 -3.71 16.03
C SER A 224 -9.49 -3.56 17.00
N ASN A 225 -8.30 -4.07 16.64
CA ASN A 225 -7.11 -4.07 17.50
C ASN A 225 -5.94 -3.29 16.88
N PRO A 226 -6.09 -1.97 16.62
CA PRO A 226 -5.07 -1.24 15.86
C PRO A 226 -3.74 -1.07 16.59
N SER A 227 -3.68 -1.30 17.90
CA SER A 227 -2.43 -1.28 18.68
C SER A 227 -1.56 -2.53 18.50
N GLU A 228 -2.05 -3.58 17.82
CA GLU A 228 -1.29 -4.81 17.54
C GLU A 228 -0.43 -4.69 16.28
N PHE A 229 -0.62 -3.62 15.50
CA PHE A 229 0.13 -3.35 14.27
C PHE A 229 1.52 -2.81 14.59
#